data_AF-A0A545SR30-F1
#
_entry.id   AF-A0A545SR30-F1
#
_cell.length_a   1.000
_cell.length_b   1.000
_cell.length_c   1.000
_cell.angle_alpha   90.00
_cell.angle_beta   90.00
_cell.angle_gamma   90.00
#
_symmetry.space_group_name_H-M   'P 1'
#
loop_
_entity.id
_entity.type
_entity.pdbx_description
1 polymer ?
#
loop_
_entity_poly.entity_id
_entity_poly.type
_entity_poly.pdbx_seq_one_letter_code
_entity_poly.pdbx_strand_id
1 'polypeptide(L)'
;MAIKKTLIAITIISLLLCLGYVYIRFSDKTVGAGFSEQSPNGKYVAQVFEKRIISKFSNSRHWSELRIKDNEGNLIWRATIENDDRYFQWRGGGEIVWQEDSNRAIFIYKQGENTILRYMSKAIE
;
A
#
# COMPACT_ATOMS: atom_id res chain seq x y z
N MET A 1 -19.20 3.53 47.03
CA MET A 1 -19.97 2.82 45.96
C MET A 1 -19.77 3.43 44.57
N ALA A 2 -19.68 4.76 44.43
CA ALA A 2 -19.46 5.43 43.14
C ALA A 2 -18.15 5.05 42.44
N ILE A 3 -17.03 4.96 43.18
CA ILE A 3 -15.70 4.64 42.64
C ILE A 3 -15.66 3.29 41.91
N LYS A 4 -16.34 2.25 42.43
CA LYS A 4 -16.43 0.93 41.78
C LYS A 4 -17.16 1.01 40.43
N LYS A 5 -18.22 1.82 40.32
CA LYS A 5 -18.99 2.00 39.08
C LYS A 5 -18.17 2.73 38.02
N THR A 6 -17.44 3.77 38.41
CA THR A 6 -16.55 4.52 37.52
C THR A 6 -15.41 3.64 36.99
N LEU A 7 -14.81 2.80 37.85
CA LEU A 7 -13.74 1.90 37.45
C LEU A 7 -14.22 0.85 36.44
N ILE A 8 -15.40 0.27 36.66
CA ILE A 8 -16.02 -0.67 35.70
C ILE A 8 -16.29 0.01 34.35
N ALA A 9 -16.83 1.24 34.36
CA ALA A 9 -17.09 1.99 33.13
C ALA A 9 -15.81 2.28 32.34
N ILE A 10 -14.74 2.71 33.01
CA ILE A 10 -13.43 2.95 32.39
C ILE A 10 -12.88 1.66 31.77
N THR A 11 -12.96 0.54 32.48
CA THR A 11 -12.51 -0.75 31.96
C THR A 11 -13.28 -1.17 30.72
N ILE A 12 -14.61 -1.03 30.71
CA ILE A 12 -15.44 -1.37 29.54
C ILE A 12 -15.09 -0.48 28.34
N ILE A 13 -14.96 0.82 28.54
CA ILE A 13 -14.59 1.76 27.47
C ILE A 13 -13.20 1.41 26.92
N SER A 14 -12.24 1.13 27.79
CA SER A 14 -10.88 0.76 27.40
C SER A 14 -10.86 -0.54 26.60
N LEU A 15 -11.68 -1.54 27.01
CA LEU A 15 -11.81 -2.80 26.29
C LEU A 15 -12.43 -2.60 24.89
N LEU A 16 -13.48 -1.78 24.79
CA LEU A 16 -14.12 -1.45 23.52
C LEU A 16 -13.19 -0.70 22.57
N LEU A 17 -12.39 0.24 23.08
CA LEU A 17 -11.37 0.93 22.29
C LEU A 17 -10.28 -0.03 21.81
N CYS A 18 -9.81 -0.95 22.66
CA CYS A 18 -8.85 -1.99 22.28
C CYS A 18 -9.40 -2.91 21.19
N LEU A 19 -10.64 -3.40 21.35
CA LEU A 19 -11.30 -4.26 20.37
C LEU A 19 -11.51 -3.54 19.03
N GLY A 20 -11.92 -2.27 19.06
CA GLY A 20 -12.04 -1.43 17.86
C GLY A 20 -10.69 -1.26 17.14
N TYR A 21 -9.62 -0.95 17.89
CA TYR A 21 -8.28 -0.79 17.33
C TYR A 21 -7.77 -2.07 16.66
N VAL A 22 -7.94 -3.20 17.34
CA VAL A 22 -7.54 -4.53 16.85
C VAL A 22 -8.30 -4.88 15.57
N TYR A 23 -9.62 -4.66 15.53
CA TYR A 23 -10.44 -4.99 14.36
C TYR A 23 -10.09 -4.15 13.13
N ILE A 24 -9.79 -2.85 13.33
CA ILE A 24 -9.35 -1.96 12.25
C ILE A 24 -8.03 -2.45 11.66
N ARG A 25 -7.04 -2.77 12.50
CA ARG A 25 -5.72 -3.27 12.06
C ARG A 25 -5.78 -4.62 11.34
N PHE A 26 -6.65 -5.55 11.75
CA PHE A 26 -6.74 -6.86 11.10
C PHE A 26 -7.41 -6.85 9.71
N SER A 27 -7.95 -5.70 9.28
CA SER A 27 -8.53 -5.56 7.94
C SER A 27 -7.53 -5.12 6.86
N ASP A 28 -6.27 -4.84 7.22
CA ASP A 28 -5.17 -4.59 6.29
C ASP A 28 -4.81 -5.88 5.54
N LYS A 29 -5.58 -6.20 4.50
CA LYS A 29 -5.27 -7.32 3.61
C LYS A 29 -4.42 -6.81 2.46
N THR A 30 -3.21 -7.34 2.35
CA THR A 30 -2.45 -7.25 1.10
C THR A 30 -3.10 -8.22 0.14
N VAL A 31 -3.83 -7.70 -0.84
CA VAL A 31 -4.53 -8.51 -1.83
C VAL A 31 -3.69 -8.50 -3.10
N GLY A 32 -2.64 -9.33 -3.11
CA GLY A 32 -1.76 -9.52 -4.27
C GLY A 32 -0.31 -9.07 -4.05
N ALA A 33 0.63 -9.93 -4.48
CA ALA A 33 1.98 -9.49 -4.81
C ALA A 33 1.92 -8.91 -6.23
N GLY A 34 2.37 -7.68 -6.42
CA GLY A 34 2.30 -7.03 -7.72
C GLY A 34 3.52 -7.23 -8.60
N PHE A 35 3.63 -6.38 -9.62
CA PHE A 35 4.77 -6.36 -10.54
C PHE A 35 6.06 -6.10 -9.78
N SER A 36 7.11 -6.80 -10.19
CA SER A 36 8.47 -6.61 -9.69
C SER A 36 9.38 -6.53 -10.90
N GLU A 37 10.17 -5.46 -10.99
CA GLU A 37 11.09 -5.24 -12.10
C GLU A 37 12.45 -4.82 -11.56
N GLN A 38 13.51 -5.42 -12.09
CA GLN A 38 14.87 -5.08 -11.72
C GLN A 38 15.34 -3.88 -12.53
N SER A 39 16.07 -2.97 -11.88
CA SER A 39 16.69 -1.83 -12.55
C SER A 39 17.74 -2.28 -13.58
N PRO A 40 17.98 -1.51 -14.66
CA PRO A 40 18.97 -1.83 -15.69
C PRO A 40 20.39 -2.02 -15.13
N ASN A 41 20.80 -1.22 -14.14
CA ASN A 41 22.09 -1.35 -13.48
C ASN A 41 22.14 -2.50 -12.45
N GLY A 42 21.01 -3.19 -12.24
CA GLY A 42 20.87 -4.32 -11.35
C GLY A 42 20.96 -3.98 -9.86
N LYS A 43 21.02 -2.71 -9.44
CA LYS A 43 21.21 -2.30 -8.03
C LYS A 43 19.92 -2.23 -7.22
N TYR A 44 18.80 -2.02 -7.91
CA TYR A 44 17.50 -1.81 -7.30
C TYR A 44 16.44 -2.73 -7.90
N VAL A 45 15.41 -3.01 -7.09
CA VAL A 45 14.20 -3.73 -7.48
C VAL A 45 12.99 -2.88 -7.11
N ALA A 46 12.15 -2.60 -8.11
CA ALA A 46 10.91 -1.87 -7.93
C ALA A 46 9.77 -2.88 -7.86
N GLN A 47 8.89 -2.70 -6.88
CA GLN A 47 7.77 -3.59 -6.60
C GLN A 47 6.52 -2.74 -6.40
N VAL A 48 5.39 -3.11 -7.00
CA VAL A 48 4.11 -2.48 -6.68
C VAL A 48 3.24 -3.47 -5.91
N PHE A 49 2.45 -2.98 -4.96
CA PHE A 49 1.49 -3.78 -4.18
C PHE A 49 0.16 -3.06 -4.11
N GLU A 50 -0.97 -3.80 -4.14
CA GLU A 50 -2.26 -3.20 -3.82
C GLU A 50 -2.60 -3.60 -2.41
N LYS A 51 -3.13 -2.61 -1.74
CA LYS A 51 -3.56 -2.70 -0.38
C LYS A 51 -5.02 -2.34 -0.36
N ARG A 52 -5.76 -3.13 0.39
CA ARG A 52 -7.16 -2.86 0.66
C ARG A 52 -7.41 -3.01 2.14
N ILE A 53 -8.07 -2.00 2.67
CA ILE A 53 -8.74 -2.07 3.96
C ILE A 53 -10.24 -2.16 3.67
N ILE A 54 -10.84 -3.26 4.12
CA ILE A 54 -12.30 -3.42 4.14
C ILE A 54 -12.75 -3.20 5.58
N SER A 55 -13.34 -2.05 5.85
CA SER A 55 -14.00 -1.79 7.12
C SER A 55 -15.50 -2.01 6.98
N LYS A 56 -16.13 -2.61 7.99
CA LYS A 56 -17.60 -2.70 8.08
C LYS A 56 -18.24 -1.40 8.57
N PHE A 57 -17.46 -0.50 9.17
CA PHE A 57 -17.94 0.71 9.86
C PHE A 57 -17.43 2.01 9.24
N SER A 58 -16.61 1.93 8.20
CA SER A 58 -16.09 3.09 7.46
C SER A 58 -15.98 2.76 5.98
N ASN A 59 -15.71 3.77 5.15
CA ASN A 59 -15.42 3.57 3.74
C ASN A 59 -14.23 2.60 3.57
N SER A 60 -14.34 1.72 2.57
CA SER A 60 -13.20 0.90 2.17
C SER A 60 -12.12 1.81 1.58
N ARG A 61 -10.86 1.51 1.83
CA ARG A 61 -9.74 2.24 1.23
C ARG A 61 -8.92 1.31 0.36
N HIS A 62 -8.59 1.80 -0.82
CA HIS A 62 -7.84 1.10 -1.84
C HIS A 62 -6.67 1.96 -2.26
N TRP A 63 -5.46 1.41 -2.17
CA TRP A 63 -4.27 2.13 -2.60
C TRP A 63 -3.23 1.18 -3.14
N SER A 64 -2.35 1.75 -3.98
CA SER A 64 -1.17 1.07 -4.47
C SER A 64 0.06 1.57 -3.72
N GLU A 65 1.02 0.69 -3.48
CA GLU A 65 2.33 1.04 -2.94
C GLU A 65 3.41 0.65 -3.93
N LEU A 66 4.08 1.64 -4.52
CA LEU A 66 5.33 1.42 -5.23
C LEU A 66 6.46 1.48 -4.19
N ARG A 67 7.26 0.42 -4.13
CA ARG A 67 8.39 0.24 -3.24
C ARG A 67 9.63 -0.02 -4.07
N ILE A 68 10.71 0.67 -3.76
CA ILE A 68 12.00 0.42 -4.38
C ILE A 68 12.95 -0.04 -3.29
N LYS A 69 13.58 -1.18 -3.54
CA LYS A 69 14.55 -1.79 -2.65
C LYS A 69 15.90 -1.88 -3.32
N ASP A 70 16.96 -1.93 -2.53
CA ASP A 70 18.27 -2.34 -3.03
C ASP A 70 18.35 -3.87 -3.16
N ASN A 71 19.49 -4.36 -3.63
CA ASN A 71 19.76 -5.79 -3.80
C ASN A 71 19.83 -6.58 -2.49
N GLU A 72 20.03 -5.91 -1.36
CA GLU A 72 20.00 -6.51 -0.02
C GLU A 72 18.56 -6.62 0.51
N GLY A 73 17.60 -6.02 -0.18
CA GLY A 73 16.18 -6.00 0.17
C GLY A 73 15.80 -4.84 1.09
N ASN A 74 16.71 -3.90 1.38
CA ASN A 74 16.42 -2.71 2.17
C ASN A 74 15.52 -1.78 1.38
N LEU A 75 14.51 -1.21 2.04
CA LEU A 75 13.60 -0.26 1.42
C LEU A 75 14.29 1.10 1.27
N ILE A 76 14.56 1.50 0.03
CA ILE A 76 15.17 2.79 -0.30
C ILE A 76 14.11 3.86 -0.46
N TRP A 77 12.99 3.52 -1.10
CA TRP A 77 11.94 4.48 -1.36
C TRP A 77 10.55 3.84 -1.44
N ARG A 78 9.52 4.61 -1.08
CA ARG A 78 8.12 4.21 -1.13
C ARG A 78 7.25 5.39 -1.55
N ALA A 79 6.27 5.12 -2.42
CA ALA A 79 5.10 5.97 -2.59
C ALA A 79 3.81 5.19 -2.35
N THR A 80 2.83 5.90 -1.82
CA THR A 80 1.44 5.46 -1.73
C THR A 80 0.65 6.24 -2.76
N ILE A 81 -0.15 5.54 -3.55
CA ILE A 81 -1.00 6.08 -4.60
C ILE A 81 -2.43 5.70 -4.23
N GLU A 82 -3.26 6.68 -3.89
CA GLU A 82 -4.69 6.42 -3.66
C GLU A 82 -5.36 6.02 -4.97
N ASN A 83 -6.21 5.00 -4.92
CA ASN A 83 -7.00 4.57 -6.05
C ASN A 83 -8.44 5.04 -5.81
N ASP A 84 -9.03 5.80 -6.75
CA ASP A 84 -10.42 6.30 -6.65
C ASP A 84 -11.46 5.17 -6.87
N ASP A 85 -11.49 4.17 -6.00
CA ASP A 85 -12.34 2.96 -6.04
C ASP A 85 -12.12 2.00 -7.23
N ARG A 86 -11.28 2.38 -8.18
CA ARG A 86 -10.87 1.53 -9.29
C ARG A 86 -9.82 0.54 -8.82
N TYR A 87 -10.25 -0.70 -8.64
CA TYR A 87 -9.34 -1.83 -8.48
C TYR A 87 -8.43 -1.93 -9.69
N PHE A 88 -7.13 -1.77 -9.46
CA PHE A 88 -6.13 -2.17 -10.43
C PHE A 88 -6.03 -3.68 -10.33
N GLN A 89 -6.99 -4.42 -10.91
CA GLN A 89 -6.91 -5.87 -10.95
C GLN A 89 -5.54 -6.25 -11.52
N TRP A 90 -4.63 -6.74 -10.66
CA TRP A 90 -3.20 -6.91 -10.94
C TRP A 90 -2.88 -7.68 -12.22
N ARG A 91 -3.85 -8.46 -12.70
CA ARG A 91 -3.77 -9.25 -13.92
C ARG A 91 -3.96 -8.42 -15.20
N GLY A 92 -4.31 -7.13 -15.11
CA GLY A 92 -4.93 -6.39 -16.20
C GLY A 92 -4.07 -5.40 -17.01
N GLY A 93 -2.81 -5.11 -16.64
CA GLY A 93 -1.95 -4.23 -17.46
C GLY A 93 -1.13 -3.17 -16.72
N GLY A 94 -0.61 -3.48 -15.54
CA GLY A 94 0.44 -2.65 -14.91
C GLY A 94 1.82 -3.00 -15.45
N GLU A 95 2.72 -2.02 -15.54
CA GLU A 95 4.14 -2.23 -15.84
C GLU A 95 5.00 -1.28 -15.02
N ILE A 96 6.23 -1.71 -14.74
CA ILE A 96 7.27 -0.85 -14.17
C ILE A 96 8.31 -0.64 -15.25
N VAL A 97 8.60 0.62 -15.54
CA VAL A 97 9.63 1.02 -16.51
C VAL A 97 10.69 1.80 -15.78
N TRP A 98 11.91 1.31 -15.80
CA TRP A 98 13.06 2.03 -15.29
C TRP A 98 13.56 3.06 -16.30
N GLN A 99 14.05 4.19 -15.82
CA GLN A 99 14.87 5.08 -16.63
C GLN A 99 16.24 4.45 -16.88
N GLU A 100 16.90 4.84 -17.97
CA GLU A 100 18.19 4.26 -18.38
C GLU A 100 19.27 4.40 -17.29
N ASP A 101 19.27 5.53 -16.59
CA ASP A 101 20.15 5.82 -15.46
C ASP A 101 19.82 5.02 -14.19
N SER A 102 18.74 4.23 -14.20
CA SER A 102 18.29 3.34 -13.12
C SER A 102 17.99 4.04 -11.79
N ASN A 103 17.94 5.37 -11.77
CA ASN A 103 17.71 6.15 -10.55
C ASN A 103 16.22 6.47 -10.35
N ARG A 104 15.36 6.16 -11.34
CA ARG A 104 13.92 6.35 -11.27
C ARG A 104 13.17 5.18 -11.88
N ALA A 105 12.09 4.80 -11.22
CA ALA A 105 11.11 3.85 -11.73
C ALA A 105 9.78 4.57 -12.02
N ILE A 106 9.17 4.22 -13.15
CA ILE A 106 7.85 4.70 -13.55
C ILE A 106 6.90 3.52 -13.47
N PHE A 107 5.91 3.61 -12.60
CA PHE A 107 4.76 2.72 -12.63
C PHE A 107 3.72 3.26 -13.61
N ILE A 108 3.30 2.40 -14.53
CA ILE A 108 2.25 2.71 -15.50
C ILE A 108 1.15 1.67 -15.33
N TYR A 109 -0.08 2.11 -15.15
CA TYR A 109 -1.24 1.23 -15.18
C TYR A 109 -2.12 1.57 -16.38
N LYS A 110 -2.36 0.55 -17.20
CA LYS A 110 -3.18 0.62 -18.41
C LYS A 110 -4.47 -0.18 -18.23
N GLN A 111 -5.54 0.30 -18.87
CA GLN A 111 -6.80 -0.41 -19.02
C GLN A 111 -7.15 -0.42 -20.51
N GLY A 112 -6.91 -1.56 -21.17
CA GLY A 112 -6.86 -1.62 -22.63
C GLY A 112 -5.66 -0.83 -23.17
N GLU A 113 -5.88 0.03 -24.16
CA GLU A 113 -4.84 0.89 -24.73
C GLU A 113 -4.63 2.20 -23.94
N ASN A 114 -5.53 2.52 -23.01
CA ASN A 114 -5.50 3.78 -22.28
C ASN A 114 -4.62 3.69 -21.04
N THR A 115 -3.71 4.66 -20.87
CA THR A 115 -2.97 4.86 -19.62
C THR A 115 -3.88 5.55 -18.61
N ILE A 116 -4.18 4.86 -17.51
CA ILE A 116 -5.08 5.35 -16.47
C ILE A 116 -4.28 6.03 -15.34
N LEU A 117 -3.08 5.53 -15.06
CA LEU A 117 -2.21 6.07 -14.04
C LEU A 117 -0.75 5.98 -14.52
N ARG A 118 -0.01 7.06 -14.28
CA ARG A 118 1.44 7.10 -14.45
C ARG A 118 2.03 7.76 -13.23
N TYR A 119 2.88 7.03 -12.51
CA TYR A 119 3.54 7.51 -11.32
C TYR A 119 5.05 7.32 -11.44
N MET A 120 5.82 8.37 -11.21
CA MET A 120 7.28 8.34 -11.26
C MET A 120 7.85 8.45 -9.85
N SER A 121 8.82 7.61 -9.51
CA SER A 121 9.54 7.74 -8.25
C SER A 121 10.35 9.03 -8.19
N LYS A 122 10.70 9.45 -6.98
CA LYS A 122 11.80 10.42 -6.83
C LYS A 122 13.09 9.78 -7.35
N ALA A 123 14.06 10.62 -7.68
CA ALA A 123 15.42 10.16 -7.94
C ALA A 123 15.94 9.43 -6.70
N ILE A 124 16.58 8.29 -6.93
CA ILE A 124 17.24 7.47 -5.93
C ILE A 124 18.73 7.77 -6.05
N GLU A 125 19.38 7.99 -4.91
CA GLU A 125 20.82 8.24 -4.80
C GLU A 125 21.61 6.92 -4.67
#